data_AF-A0AB39IQN9-F1
#
_entry.id   AF-A0AB39IQN9-F1
#
_cell.length_a   1.000
_cell.length_b   1.000
_cell.length_c   1.000
_cell.angle_alpha   90.00
_cell.angle_beta   90.00
_cell.angle_gamma   90.00
#
_symmetry.space_group_name_H-M   'P 1'
#
loop_
_entity.id
_entity.type
_entity.pdbx_description
1 polymer ?
#
loop_
_entity_poly.entity_id
_entity_poly.type
_entity_poly.pdbx_seq_one_letter_code
_entity_poly.pdbx_strand_id
1 'polypeptide(L)'
;MKQPSQGAGRKAPAPKAKRKSREQLDLEARDRKRQKKHRGHAAGSRAQPSGGHQHNASSGQGKDPRIGSKKPVALLPESAVAPTKPVTMPKEKPVRLSPQEELEMLENDPRLDDLLDRLEKGETLPAKEQSWLDETLDRIDILMEQLGISLDDDDEDEQQEEDMLQLLRRGNPKDGY
;
A
#
# COMPACT_ATOMS: atom_id res chain seq x y z
N MET A 1 4.64 31.90 86.31
CA MET A 1 5.33 32.09 85.02
C MET A 1 4.47 31.48 83.91
N LYS A 2 3.93 32.29 82.99
CA LYS A 2 3.29 31.83 81.74
C LYS A 2 3.92 32.62 80.61
N GLN A 3 4.65 31.95 79.71
CA GLN A 3 5.24 32.56 78.51
C GLN A 3 4.20 32.54 77.39
N PRO A 4 3.92 33.67 76.70
CA PRO A 4 3.18 33.62 75.44
C PRO A 4 4.11 33.16 74.31
N SER A 5 3.71 32.11 73.60
CA SER A 5 4.39 31.63 72.40
C SER A 5 4.33 32.72 71.32
N GLN A 6 5.49 33.29 70.98
CA GLN A 6 5.65 34.16 69.83
C GLN A 6 5.38 33.36 68.55
N GLY A 7 4.19 33.53 67.97
CA GLY A 7 3.83 32.97 66.67
C GLY A 7 4.78 33.50 65.60
N ALA A 8 5.33 32.57 64.81
CA ALA A 8 6.33 32.84 63.79
C ALA A 8 5.91 33.97 62.83
N GLY A 9 6.70 35.04 62.85
CA GLY A 9 7.09 35.86 61.70
C GLY A 9 5.98 36.27 60.71
N ARG A 10 5.51 37.51 60.85
CA ARG A 10 4.85 38.27 59.79
C ARG A 10 5.69 38.14 58.50
N LYS A 11 5.14 37.53 57.45
CA LYS A 11 5.77 37.48 56.13
C LYS A 11 6.00 38.92 55.65
N ALA A 12 7.25 39.26 55.31
CA ALA A 12 7.58 40.56 54.71
C ALA A 12 6.75 40.78 53.43
N PRO A 13 6.29 42.02 53.14
CA PRO A 13 5.54 42.29 51.92
C PRO A 13 6.42 41.98 50.70
N ALA A 14 5.92 41.11 49.81
CA ALA A 14 6.60 40.79 48.56
C ALA A 14 6.90 42.08 47.78
N PRO A 15 8.08 42.21 47.14
CA PRO A 15 8.41 43.40 46.38
C PRO A 15 7.36 43.63 45.30
N LYS A 16 6.75 44.82 45.29
CA LYS A 16 5.76 45.21 44.28
C LYS A 16 6.42 45.13 42.91
N ALA A 17 5.96 44.20 42.08
CA ALA A 17 6.43 44.07 40.71
C ALA A 17 6.32 45.43 40.01
N LYS A 18 7.45 45.96 39.52
CA LYS A 18 7.46 47.21 38.77
C LYS A 18 6.55 47.04 37.56
N ARG A 19 5.63 47.98 37.36
CA ARG A 19 4.76 48.00 36.18
C ARG A 19 5.65 48.11 34.95
N LYS A 20 5.43 47.23 33.97
CA LYS A 20 6.14 47.24 32.68
C LYS A 20 5.93 48.61 32.02
N SER A 21 6.96 49.11 31.33
CA SER A 21 6.81 50.33 30.53
C SER A 21 5.85 50.08 29.36
N ARG A 22 5.28 51.15 28.78
CA ARG A 22 4.40 51.07 27.61
C ARG A 22 5.07 50.29 26.45
N GLU A 23 6.34 50.60 26.19
CA GLU A 23 7.14 49.96 25.15
C GLU A 23 7.35 48.45 25.41
N GLN A 24 7.60 48.05 26.65
CA GLN A 24 7.73 46.64 27.02
C GLN A 24 6.41 45.88 26.81
N LEU A 25 5.28 46.51 27.10
CA LEU A 25 3.96 45.91 26.85
C LEU A 25 3.70 45.72 25.34
N ASP A 26 4.12 46.68 24.52
CA ASP A 26 3.94 46.61 23.07
C ASP A 26 4.84 45.54 22.43
N LEU A 27 6.07 45.38 22.91
CA LEU A 27 6.97 44.29 22.51
C LEU A 27 6.41 42.92 22.90
N GLU A 28 5.96 42.77 24.16
CA GLU A 28 5.34 41.53 24.63
C GLU A 28 4.06 41.18 23.86
N ALA A 29 3.26 42.18 23.48
CA ALA A 29 2.08 41.98 22.65
C ALA A 29 2.45 41.47 21.24
N ARG A 30 3.53 42.00 20.64
CA ARG A 30 4.06 41.55 19.34
C ARG A 30 4.59 40.13 19.42
N ASP A 31 5.34 39.79 20.46
CA ASP A 31 5.87 38.44 20.65
C ASP A 31 4.75 37.42 20.90
N ARG A 32 3.76 37.77 21.71
CA ARG A 32 2.56 36.94 21.89
C ARG A 32 1.81 36.74 20.58
N LYS A 33 1.78 37.74 19.69
CA LYS A 33 1.19 37.60 18.34
C LYS A 33 2.01 36.65 17.47
N ARG A 34 3.35 36.72 17.50
CA ARG A 34 4.24 35.79 16.78
C ARG A 34 4.07 34.37 17.28
N GLN A 35 4.07 34.15 18.59
CA GLN A 35 3.86 32.82 19.18
C GLN A 35 2.48 32.24 18.83
N LYS A 36 1.43 33.06 18.85
CA LYS A 36 0.07 32.62 18.46
C LYS A 36 -0.03 32.24 16.98
N LYS A 37 0.73 32.89 16.08
CA LYS A 37 0.75 32.54 14.65
C LYS A 37 1.26 31.12 14.39
N HIS A 38 2.19 30.63 15.21
CA HIS A 38 2.77 29.29 15.09
C HIS A 38 2.12 28.25 16.01
N ARG A 39 1.01 28.60 16.68
CA ARG A 39 0.28 27.67 17.57
C ARG A 39 -0.55 26.63 16.80
N GLY A 40 -0.74 26.82 15.49
CA GLY A 40 -1.39 25.84 14.64
C GLY A 40 -0.48 24.65 14.32
N HIS A 41 -1.06 23.46 14.18
CA HIS A 41 -0.34 22.32 13.63
C HIS A 41 0.01 22.57 12.16
N ALA A 42 1.09 21.95 11.67
CA ALA A 42 1.46 21.98 10.27
C ALA A 42 0.30 21.49 9.38
N ALA A 43 0.20 22.04 8.17
CA ALA A 43 -0.72 21.55 7.16
C ALA A 43 -0.52 20.04 6.96
N GLY A 44 -1.61 19.27 6.88
CA GLY A 44 -1.54 17.81 6.76
C GLY A 44 -1.42 17.02 8.08
N SER A 45 -1.23 17.68 9.24
CA SER A 45 -1.09 16.98 10.55
C SER A 45 -2.27 16.12 10.97
N ARG A 46 -3.46 16.29 10.36
CA ARG A 46 -4.65 15.46 10.59
C ARG A 46 -4.76 14.27 9.63
N ALA A 47 -4.24 14.43 8.41
CA ALA A 47 -4.30 13.43 7.35
C ALA A 47 -3.10 12.48 7.39
N GLN A 48 -2.03 12.86 8.08
CA GLN A 48 -0.91 12.01 8.39
C GLN A 48 -1.15 11.37 9.76
N PRO A 49 -1.71 10.15 9.86
CA PRO A 49 -1.57 9.38 11.09
C PRO A 49 -0.07 9.28 11.33
N SER A 50 0.41 9.81 12.47
CA SER A 50 1.82 9.85 12.91
C SER A 50 2.70 8.98 12.02
N GLY A 51 3.32 9.62 11.02
CA GLY A 51 3.88 8.94 9.87
C GLY A 51 4.75 7.77 10.30
N GLY A 52 4.45 6.59 9.76
CA GLY A 52 5.26 5.38 9.86
C GLY A 52 6.59 5.53 9.11
N HIS A 53 7.31 6.63 9.33
CA HIS A 53 8.70 6.73 8.94
C HIS A 53 9.50 6.07 10.05
N GLN A 54 10.02 4.90 9.70
CA GLN A 54 11.02 4.18 10.45
C GLN A 54 12.18 5.13 10.83
N HIS A 55 12.15 5.68 12.02
CA HIS A 55 13.35 6.18 12.67
C HIS A 55 13.29 5.86 14.15
N ASN A 56 14.08 4.85 14.47
CA ASN A 56 14.75 4.61 15.73
C ASN A 56 13.90 4.38 16.99
N ALA A 57 14.29 3.31 17.67
CA ALA A 57 13.88 2.97 19.01
C ALA A 57 13.79 4.19 19.93
N SER A 58 12.58 4.57 20.32
CA SER A 58 12.36 5.27 21.57
C SER A 58 11.02 4.85 22.18
N SER A 59 11.19 4.17 23.31
CA SER A 59 10.24 3.89 24.37
C SER A 59 9.05 4.86 24.49
N GLY A 60 7.85 4.30 24.58
CA GLY A 60 6.87 4.78 25.55
C GLY A 60 5.84 5.83 25.10
N GLN A 61 5.64 6.09 23.81
CA GLN A 61 4.50 6.92 23.42
C GLN A 61 3.19 6.13 23.52
N GLY A 62 2.23 6.71 24.26
CA GLY A 62 0.89 6.15 24.48
C GLY A 62 0.19 5.96 23.14
N LYS A 63 -0.04 4.70 22.79
CA LYS A 63 -0.78 4.32 21.58
C LYS A 63 -2.24 4.74 21.77
N ASP A 64 -2.85 5.31 20.73
CA ASP A 64 -4.27 5.69 20.74
C ASP A 64 -5.12 4.46 21.10
N PRO A 65 -5.96 4.50 22.15
CA PRO A 65 -6.84 3.39 22.52
C PRO A 65 -7.77 2.92 21.40
N ARG A 66 -8.05 3.76 20.40
CA ARG A 66 -8.87 3.41 19.24
C ARG A 66 -8.12 2.51 18.24
N ILE A 67 -6.79 2.52 18.26
CA ILE A 67 -5.96 1.72 17.38
C ILE A 67 -5.54 0.46 18.15
N GLY A 68 -6.17 -0.66 17.83
CA GLY A 68 -5.86 -1.96 18.44
C GLY A 68 -4.41 -2.42 18.20
N SER A 69 -4.03 -3.50 18.88
CA SER A 69 -2.71 -4.12 18.70
C SER A 69 -2.54 -4.66 17.27
N LYS A 70 -1.75 -3.97 16.44
CA LYS A 70 -1.30 -4.48 15.13
C LYS A 70 -0.09 -5.42 15.21
N LYS A 71 0.21 -5.98 16.39
CA LYS A 71 1.29 -6.96 16.52
C LYS A 71 0.85 -8.25 15.80
N PRO A 72 1.62 -8.78 14.85
CA PRO A 72 1.28 -10.03 14.19
C PRO A 72 1.26 -11.16 15.22
N VAL A 73 0.22 -11.99 15.18
CA VAL A 73 0.09 -13.18 16.01
C VAL A 73 0.44 -14.38 15.13
N ALA A 74 1.29 -15.27 15.63
CA ALA A 74 1.63 -16.49 14.93
C ALA A 74 0.41 -17.42 14.85
N LEU A 75 0.13 -17.96 13.66
CA LEU A 75 -1.02 -18.82 13.40
C LEU A 75 -0.77 -20.30 13.76
N LEU A 76 0.45 -20.65 14.16
CA LEU A 76 0.81 -22.02 14.53
C LEU A 76 0.91 -22.15 16.05
N PRO A 77 0.44 -23.27 16.64
CA PRO A 77 0.58 -23.51 18.06
C PRO A 77 2.06 -23.68 18.44
N GLU A 78 2.53 -22.93 19.44
CA GLU A 78 3.86 -23.08 20.04
C GLU A 78 4.00 -24.46 20.69
N SER A 79 4.50 -25.42 19.94
CA SER A 79 5.23 -26.56 20.51
C SER A 79 6.67 -26.13 20.74
N ALA A 80 7.14 -26.34 21.96
CA ALA A 80 8.43 -25.90 22.46
C ALA A 80 9.63 -26.43 21.65
N VAL A 81 10.74 -25.67 21.78
CA VAL A 81 12.15 -26.00 21.56
C VAL A 81 12.76 -25.58 20.20
N ALA A 82 13.55 -24.49 20.24
CA ALA A 82 14.59 -24.12 19.27
C ALA A 82 15.89 -24.95 19.51
N PRO A 83 16.96 -24.96 18.68
CA PRO A 83 17.32 -24.04 17.57
C PRO A 83 17.70 -24.77 16.25
N THR A 84 17.67 -24.17 15.07
CA THR A 84 18.75 -23.34 14.49
C THR A 84 18.24 -22.66 13.21
N LYS A 85 18.79 -21.48 12.92
CA LYS A 85 18.57 -20.75 11.67
C LYS A 85 19.11 -21.60 10.50
N PRO A 86 18.46 -21.53 9.33
CA PRO A 86 19.08 -20.69 8.31
C PRO A 86 18.17 -19.52 7.96
N VAL A 87 18.81 -18.38 7.75
CA VAL A 87 18.24 -17.20 7.12
C VAL A 87 17.59 -17.65 5.83
N THR A 88 16.25 -17.72 5.80
CA THR A 88 15.53 -17.76 4.54
C THR A 88 15.73 -16.38 3.94
N MET A 89 16.65 -16.30 2.99
CA MET A 89 16.74 -15.19 2.05
C MET A 89 15.32 -14.84 1.60
N PRO A 90 14.98 -13.54 1.40
CA PRO A 90 13.75 -13.20 0.74
C PRO A 90 13.72 -14.02 -0.55
N LYS A 91 12.80 -15.00 -0.63
CA LYS A 91 12.51 -15.69 -1.88
C LYS A 91 12.25 -14.56 -2.85
N GLU A 92 13.21 -14.34 -3.74
CA GLU A 92 13.02 -13.60 -4.96
C GLU A 92 11.69 -14.13 -5.48
N LYS A 93 10.72 -13.21 -5.61
CA LYS A 93 9.47 -13.55 -6.28
C LYS A 93 9.95 -14.27 -7.54
N PRO A 94 9.61 -15.56 -7.77
CA PRO A 94 9.85 -16.09 -9.09
C PRO A 94 9.25 -15.04 -10.01
N VAL A 95 10.00 -14.61 -11.02
CA VAL A 95 9.47 -13.80 -12.09
C VAL A 95 8.33 -14.68 -12.63
N ARG A 96 7.14 -14.46 -12.08
CA ARG A 96 5.93 -15.11 -12.53
C ARG A 96 5.79 -14.47 -13.89
N LEU A 97 6.14 -15.23 -14.91
CA LEU A 97 5.80 -14.88 -16.28
C LEU A 97 4.39 -14.32 -16.23
N SER A 98 4.20 -13.14 -16.80
CA SER A 98 2.85 -12.63 -16.93
C SER A 98 2.02 -13.69 -17.66
N PRO A 99 0.73 -13.86 -17.32
CA PRO A 99 -0.11 -14.83 -18.02
C PRO A 99 -0.03 -14.68 -19.56
N GLN A 100 0.18 -13.45 -20.05
CA GLN A 100 0.45 -13.14 -21.45
C GLN A 100 1.75 -13.76 -21.99
N GLU A 101 2.86 -13.62 -21.26
CA GLU A 101 4.16 -14.18 -21.69
C GLU A 101 4.15 -15.71 -21.64
N GLU A 102 3.43 -16.31 -20.69
CA GLU A 102 3.27 -17.76 -20.64
C GLU A 102 2.43 -18.27 -21.82
N LEU A 103 1.34 -17.56 -22.15
CA LEU A 103 0.49 -17.87 -23.30
C LEU A 103 1.28 -17.79 -24.61
N GLU A 104 2.00 -16.68 -24.83
CA GLU A 104 2.84 -16.49 -26.03
C GLU A 104 3.94 -17.57 -26.15
N MET A 105 4.50 -18.02 -25.03
CA MET A 105 5.48 -19.11 -25.05
C MET A 105 4.85 -20.45 -25.46
N LEU A 106 3.64 -20.75 -24.99
CA LEU A 106 2.93 -21.98 -25.33
C LEU A 106 2.45 -21.97 -26.79
N GLU A 107 1.96 -20.82 -27.28
CA GLU A 107 1.56 -20.63 -28.68
C GLU A 107 2.74 -20.72 -29.65
N ASN A 108 3.95 -20.36 -29.22
CA ASN A 108 5.17 -20.47 -30.03
C ASN A 108 5.98 -21.76 -29.77
N ASP A 109 5.41 -22.77 -29.10
CA ASP A 109 6.10 -24.04 -28.88
C ASP A 109 6.10 -24.89 -30.17
N PRO A 110 7.26 -25.16 -30.80
CA PRO A 110 7.34 -25.96 -32.02
C PRO A 110 6.81 -27.39 -31.84
N ARG A 111 6.81 -27.91 -30.60
CA ARG A 111 6.26 -29.24 -30.32
C ARG A 111 4.74 -29.25 -30.40
N LEU A 112 4.09 -28.17 -29.97
CA LEU A 112 2.63 -28.03 -30.07
C LEU A 112 2.23 -27.97 -31.53
N ASP A 113 2.91 -27.12 -32.31
CA ASP A 113 2.70 -27.00 -33.76
C ASP A 113 2.86 -28.34 -34.49
N ASP A 114 3.96 -29.06 -34.26
CA ASP A 114 4.23 -30.37 -34.88
C ASP A 114 3.12 -31.40 -34.60
N LEU A 115 2.55 -31.38 -33.39
CA LEU A 115 1.48 -32.30 -33.00
C LEU A 115 0.15 -31.94 -33.66
N LEU A 116 -0.18 -30.65 -33.75
CA LEU A 116 -1.35 -30.15 -34.46
C LEU A 116 -1.27 -30.48 -35.96
N ASP A 117 -0.11 -30.27 -36.57
CA ASP A 117 0.19 -30.61 -37.96
C ASP A 117 -0.07 -32.08 -38.30
N ARG A 118 0.33 -32.99 -37.41
CA ARG A 118 0.10 -34.44 -37.58
C ARG A 118 -1.37 -34.80 -37.46
N LEU A 119 -2.06 -34.13 -36.54
CA LEU A 119 -3.49 -34.31 -36.34
C LEU A 119 -4.29 -33.82 -37.56
N GLU A 120 -3.87 -32.71 -38.19
CA GLU A 120 -4.43 -32.21 -39.46
C GLU A 120 -4.15 -33.19 -40.61
N LYS A 121 -2.97 -33.82 -40.64
CA LYS A 121 -2.62 -34.89 -41.61
C LYS A 121 -3.41 -36.18 -41.37
N GLY A 122 -4.20 -36.28 -40.30
CA GLY A 122 -5.02 -37.43 -39.96
C GLY A 122 -4.24 -38.57 -39.31
N GLU A 123 -3.03 -38.30 -38.80
CA GLU A 123 -2.23 -39.27 -38.06
C GLU A 123 -2.75 -39.41 -36.62
N THR A 124 -2.84 -40.65 -36.12
CA THR A 124 -3.24 -40.90 -34.74
C THR A 124 -2.06 -40.73 -33.79
N LEU A 125 -2.15 -39.75 -32.89
CA LEU A 125 -1.14 -39.51 -31.87
C LEU A 125 -1.10 -40.65 -30.82
N PRO A 126 0.09 -40.99 -30.28
CA PRO A 126 0.17 -41.90 -29.14
C PRO A 126 -0.44 -41.26 -27.89
N ALA A 127 -0.99 -42.08 -26.99
CA ALA A 127 -1.74 -41.61 -25.81
C ALA A 127 -1.01 -40.57 -24.93
N LYS A 128 0.32 -40.66 -24.86
CA LYS A 128 1.15 -39.70 -24.10
C LYS A 128 1.27 -38.33 -24.77
N GLU A 129 1.28 -38.29 -26.11
CA GLU A 129 1.33 -37.04 -26.87
C GLU A 129 -0.05 -36.39 -26.88
N GLN A 130 -1.10 -37.19 -27.02
CA GLN A 130 -2.47 -36.70 -26.89
C GLN A 130 -2.74 -36.10 -25.50
N SER A 131 -2.39 -36.80 -24.42
CA SER A 131 -2.61 -36.26 -23.06
C SER A 131 -1.84 -34.96 -22.82
N TRP A 132 -0.63 -34.84 -23.37
CA TRP A 132 0.15 -33.61 -23.27
C TRP A 132 -0.46 -32.47 -24.08
N LEU A 133 -0.97 -32.77 -25.28
CA LEU A 133 -1.67 -31.81 -26.11
C LEU A 133 -2.91 -31.27 -25.39
N ASP A 134 -3.75 -32.18 -24.88
CA ASP A 134 -4.96 -31.84 -24.15
C ASP A 134 -4.65 -30.98 -22.90
N GLU A 135 -3.66 -31.38 -22.09
CA GLU A 135 -3.20 -30.59 -20.92
C GLU A 135 -2.67 -29.20 -21.29
N THR A 136 -2.02 -29.08 -22.45
CA THR A 136 -1.48 -27.80 -22.93
C THR A 136 -2.58 -26.88 -23.43
N LEU A 137 -3.57 -27.42 -24.15
CA LEU A 137 -4.75 -26.68 -24.58
C LEU A 137 -5.59 -26.20 -23.39
N ASP A 138 -5.82 -27.07 -22.39
CA ASP A 138 -6.49 -26.69 -21.14
C ASP A 138 -5.76 -25.54 -20.42
N ARG A 139 -4.41 -25.56 -20.46
CA ARG A 139 -3.60 -24.49 -19.87
C ARG A 139 -3.75 -23.17 -20.62
N ILE A 140 -3.79 -23.23 -21.96
CA ILE A 140 -4.00 -22.08 -22.84
C ILE A 140 -5.38 -21.46 -22.55
N ASP A 141 -6.43 -22.26 -22.44
CA ASP A 141 -7.79 -21.78 -22.12
C ASP A 141 -7.84 -21.04 -20.78
N ILE A 142 -7.21 -21.61 -19.74
CA ILE A 142 -7.12 -20.95 -18.42
C ILE A 142 -6.36 -19.62 -18.51
N LEU A 143 -5.30 -19.54 -19.33
CA LEU A 143 -4.52 -18.32 -19.50
C LEU A 143 -5.33 -17.25 -20.25
N MET A 144 -6.11 -17.63 -21.26
CA MET A 144 -7.02 -16.73 -21.97
C MET A 144 -8.11 -16.18 -21.03
N GLU A 145 -8.73 -17.02 -20.20
CA GLU A 145 -9.71 -16.59 -19.19
C GLU A 145 -9.09 -15.61 -18.18
N GLN A 146 -7.87 -15.89 -17.72
CA GLN A 146 -7.13 -15.01 -16.80
C GLN A 146 -6.80 -13.64 -17.39
N LEU A 147 -6.66 -13.56 -18.72
CA LEU A 147 -6.41 -12.32 -19.45
C LEU A 147 -7.70 -11.58 -19.80
N GLY A 148 -8.88 -12.19 -19.55
CA GLY A 148 -10.17 -11.64 -19.92
C GLY A 148 -10.46 -11.74 -21.42
N ILE A 149 -9.77 -12.64 -22.13
CA ILE A 149 -10.09 -13.02 -23.51
C ILE A 149 -11.00 -14.24 -23.40
N SER A 150 -12.22 -14.03 -22.88
CA SER A 150 -13.19 -15.10 -22.76
C SER A 150 -13.88 -15.30 -24.13
N LEU A 151 -14.03 -16.54 -24.58
CA LEU A 151 -14.76 -16.86 -25.83
C LEU A 151 -16.29 -16.68 -25.69
N ASP A 152 -16.78 -16.31 -24.49
CA ASP A 152 -18.20 -16.25 -24.12
C ASP A 152 -18.66 -14.80 -23.81
N ASP A 153 -17.80 -13.79 -23.96
CA ASP A 153 -18.11 -12.36 -23.72
C ASP A 153 -18.76 -11.64 -24.91
N ASP A 154 -19.59 -12.35 -25.69
CA ASP A 154 -20.41 -11.78 -26.78
C ASP A 154 -21.40 -10.67 -26.28
N ASP A 155 -21.53 -10.46 -24.96
CA ASP A 155 -22.46 -9.50 -24.35
C ASP A 155 -21.82 -8.16 -23.89
N GLU A 156 -20.49 -8.04 -23.78
CA GLU A 156 -19.80 -6.78 -23.40
C GLU A 156 -19.11 -6.04 -24.56
N ASP A 157 -18.96 -6.69 -25.72
CA ASP A 157 -18.24 -6.13 -26.88
C ASP A 157 -18.97 -4.96 -27.56
N GLU A 158 -20.32 -4.92 -27.57
CA GLU A 158 -21.05 -3.81 -28.22
C GLU A 158 -20.72 -2.43 -27.60
N GLN A 159 -20.51 -2.35 -26.28
CA GLN A 159 -20.21 -1.07 -25.61
C GLN A 159 -18.74 -0.65 -25.77
N GLN A 160 -17.81 -1.61 -25.79
CA GLN A 160 -16.39 -1.34 -25.97
C GLN A 160 -16.07 -0.99 -27.43
N GLU A 161 -16.74 -1.66 -28.39
CA GLU A 161 -16.69 -1.31 -29.81
C GLU A 161 -17.27 0.08 -30.06
N GLU A 162 -18.38 0.47 -29.43
CA GLU A 162 -18.94 1.81 -29.55
C GLU A 162 -17.99 2.91 -29.04
N ASP A 163 -17.31 2.71 -27.91
CA ASP A 163 -16.35 3.67 -27.36
C ASP A 163 -15.08 3.76 -28.23
N MET A 164 -14.58 2.63 -28.75
CA MET A 164 -13.48 2.61 -29.74
C MET A 164 -13.86 3.30 -31.05
N LEU A 165 -15.07 3.04 -31.59
CA LEU A 165 -15.57 3.71 -32.79
C LEU A 165 -15.75 5.21 -32.54
N GLN A 166 -16.20 5.61 -31.36
CA GLN A 166 -16.39 7.01 -31.00
C GLN A 166 -15.05 7.74 -30.83
N LEU A 167 -14.03 7.08 -30.28
CA LEU A 167 -12.65 7.57 -30.19
C LEU A 167 -12.02 7.71 -31.59
N LEU A 168 -12.18 6.71 -32.45
CA LEU A 168 -11.67 6.73 -33.84
C LEU A 168 -12.37 7.81 -34.68
N ARG A 169 -13.68 8.00 -34.47
CA ARG A 169 -14.46 9.07 -35.10
C ARG A 169 -14.05 10.46 -34.60
N ARG A 170 -13.70 10.59 -33.32
CA ARG A 170 -13.23 11.85 -32.71
C ARG A 170 -11.77 12.17 -33.06
N GLY A 171 -10.95 11.16 -33.31
CA GLY A 171 -9.55 11.30 -33.72
C GLY A 171 -9.37 11.62 -35.20
N ASN A 172 -10.43 11.54 -36.02
CA ASN A 172 -10.38 11.87 -37.44
C ASN A 172 -10.81 13.35 -37.63
N PRO A 173 -9.87 14.29 -37.86
CA PRO A 173 -10.21 15.67 -38.19
C PRO A 173 -10.84 15.72 -39.59
N LYS A 174 -12.14 15.42 -39.67
CA LYS A 174 -12.98 15.93 -40.76
C LYS A 174 -13.29 17.37 -40.43
N ASP A 175 -12.36 18.25 -40.78
CA ASP A 175 -12.60 19.67 -41.12
C ASP A 175 -11.25 20.30 -41.50
N GLY A 176 -10.79 19.92 -42.70
CA GLY A 176 -9.83 20.68 -43.47
C GLY A 176 -10.55 21.20 -44.72
N TYR A 177 -10.61 22.53 -44.82
CA TYR A 177 -11.17 23.36 -45.89
C TYR A 177 -11.05 22.83 -47.32
#